data_AF-A0A1H4Y153-F1
#
_entry.id   AF-A0A1H4Y153-F1
#
_cell.length_a   1.000
_cell.length_b   1.000
_cell.length_c   1.000
_cell.angle_alpha   90.00
_cell.angle_beta   90.00
_cell.angle_gamma   90.00
#
_symmetry.space_group_name_H-M   'P 1'
#
loop_
_entity.id
_entity.type
_entity.pdbx_description
1 polymer ?
#
loop_
_entity_poly.entity_id
_entity_poly.type
_entity_poly.pdbx_seq_one_letter_code
_entity_poly.pdbx_strand_id
1 'polypeptide(L)'
;MDTYKEVLRTRRILSQHRADVLRTQSSKSAIADVGGELNAFHLTQAQLSMFGSDAIKALDTLSLAAFSNWSRALSEWNDLNARATAHLKNREMWEVADRKWAELQELAKTVDLADQHLTKAIRNEAEFKDGLHTPWWSRRRVRRRDFAGRKRIESGEGVPPTHLA
;
A
#
# COMPACT_ATOMS: atom_id res chain seq x y z
N MET A 1 -7.16 -6.67 -17.75
CA MET A 1 -6.35 -5.89 -16.79
C MET A 1 -6.91 -6.16 -15.41
N ASP A 2 -6.08 -6.54 -14.45
CA ASP A 2 -6.52 -6.91 -13.11
C ASP A 2 -6.67 -5.62 -12.28
N THR A 3 -7.92 -5.21 -12.05
CA THR A 3 -8.23 -3.92 -11.43
C THR A 3 -7.63 -3.79 -10.03
N TYR A 4 -7.56 -4.89 -9.28
CA TYR A 4 -6.92 -4.90 -7.97
C TYR A 4 -5.42 -4.72 -8.03
N LYS A 5 -4.74 -5.21 -9.07
CA LYS A 5 -3.30 -4.95 -9.24
C LYS A 5 -3.02 -3.47 -9.49
N GLU A 6 -3.84 -2.79 -10.28
CA GLU A 6 -3.69 -1.35 -10.51
C GLU A 6 -3.93 -0.54 -9.25
N VAL A 7 -5.01 -0.83 -8.50
CA VAL A 7 -5.25 -0.18 -7.20
C VAL A 7 -4.06 -0.37 -6.25
N LEU A 8 -3.58 -1.61 -6.10
CA LEU A 8 -2.44 -1.90 -5.23
C LEU A 8 -1.15 -1.20 -5.69
N ARG A 9 -0.94 -1.08 -7.01
CA ARG A 9 0.21 -0.36 -7.58
C ARG A 9 0.13 1.13 -7.26
N THR A 10 -1.00 1.77 -7.52
CA THR A 10 -1.22 3.19 -7.23
C THR A 10 -1.02 3.48 -5.74
N ARG A 11 -1.60 2.65 -4.86
CA ARG A 11 -1.44 2.78 -3.40
C ARG A 11 0.02 2.68 -2.96
N ARG A 12 0.80 1.78 -3.56
CA ARG A 12 2.24 1.67 -3.30
C ARG A 12 2.99 2.94 -3.70
N ILE A 13 2.69 3.50 -4.87
CA ILE A 13 3.31 4.75 -5.36
C ILE A 13 3.01 5.90 -4.38
N LEU A 14 1.75 6.04 -3.97
CA LEU A 14 1.33 7.08 -3.01
C LEU A 14 2.04 6.92 -1.66
N SER A 15 2.14 5.69 -1.13
CA SER A 15 2.86 5.43 0.11
C SER A 15 4.36 5.76 -0.01
N GLN A 16 4.99 5.44 -1.14
CA GLN A 16 6.38 5.81 -1.41
C GLN A 16 6.57 7.32 -1.47
N HIS A 17 5.68 8.03 -2.17
CA HIS A 17 5.73 9.48 -2.23
C HIS A 17 5.60 10.12 -0.85
N ARG A 18 4.63 9.67 -0.02
CA ARG A 18 4.53 10.13 1.38
C ARG A 18 5.82 9.89 2.16
N ALA A 19 6.41 8.69 2.05
CA ALA A 19 7.66 8.38 2.72
C ALA A 19 8.81 9.29 2.26
N ASP A 20 8.86 9.63 0.97
CA ASP A 20 9.85 10.57 0.43
C ASP A 20 9.63 12.01 0.92
N VAL A 21 8.39 12.46 1.04
CA VAL A 21 8.05 13.77 1.65
C VAL A 21 8.54 13.81 3.09
N LEU A 22 8.24 12.79 3.90
CA LEU A 22 8.68 12.69 5.28
C LEU A 22 10.21 12.65 5.41
N ARG A 23 10.88 11.96 4.49
CA ARG A 23 12.34 11.80 4.49
C ARG A 23 13.05 13.09 4.11
N THR A 24 12.55 13.79 3.09
CA THR A 24 13.23 14.95 2.54
C THR A 24 12.82 16.26 3.19
N GLN A 25 11.69 16.27 3.91
CA GLN A 25 11.05 17.50 4.39
C GLN A 25 10.92 18.54 3.26
N SER A 26 10.73 18.07 2.03
CA SER A 26 10.68 18.93 0.87
C SER A 26 9.39 18.69 0.11
N SER A 27 8.64 19.77 -0.04
CA SER A 27 7.45 19.82 -0.86
C SER A 27 7.72 20.20 -2.31
N LYS A 28 9.00 20.35 -2.71
CA LYS A 28 9.36 20.61 -4.11
C LYS A 28 8.91 19.47 -5.04
N SER A 29 8.82 18.23 -4.53
CA SER A 29 8.12 17.14 -5.22
C SER A 29 6.62 17.10 -4.90
N ALA A 30 6.24 17.41 -3.66
CA ALA A 30 4.87 17.22 -3.18
C ALA A 30 3.83 18.20 -3.76
N ILE A 31 4.13 19.50 -3.87
CA ILE A 31 3.17 20.52 -4.35
C ILE A 31 2.85 20.33 -5.84
N ALA A 32 3.81 19.81 -6.62
CA ALA A 32 3.62 19.57 -8.05
C ALA A 32 2.70 18.37 -8.33
N ASP A 33 2.51 17.46 -7.38
CA ASP A 33 1.77 16.21 -7.61
C ASP A 33 0.52 16.00 -6.72
N VAL A 34 0.16 16.90 -5.78
CA VAL A 34 -1.08 16.73 -4.98
C VAL A 34 -2.32 16.54 -5.88
N GLY A 35 -2.39 17.27 -7.00
CA GLY A 35 -3.45 17.10 -7.99
C GLY A 35 -3.39 15.76 -8.72
N GLY A 36 -2.18 15.26 -9.01
CA GLY A 36 -1.98 13.94 -9.61
C GLY A 36 -2.34 12.81 -8.64
N GLU A 37 -1.95 12.94 -7.37
CA GLU A 37 -2.31 12.02 -6.30
C GLU A 37 -3.83 11.97 -6.08
N LEU A 38 -4.51 13.12 -6.00
CA LEU A 38 -5.96 13.17 -5.88
C LEU A 38 -6.67 12.54 -7.08
N ASN A 39 -6.19 12.81 -8.29
CA ASN A 39 -6.71 12.16 -9.50
C ASN A 39 -6.50 10.63 -9.46
N ALA A 40 -5.34 10.17 -9.01
CA ALA A 40 -5.05 8.76 -8.84
C ALA A 40 -5.96 8.12 -7.79
N PHE A 41 -6.23 8.81 -6.69
CA PHE A 41 -7.21 8.41 -5.68
C PHE A 41 -8.61 8.28 -6.27
N HIS A 42 -9.11 9.29 -6.99
CA HIS A 42 -10.44 9.28 -7.59
C HIS A 42 -10.59 8.14 -8.62
N LEU A 43 -9.55 7.89 -9.42
CA LEU A 43 -9.51 6.77 -10.36
C LEU A 43 -9.60 5.43 -9.62
N THR A 44 -8.80 5.24 -8.56
CA THR A 44 -8.87 4.01 -7.76
C THR A 44 -10.20 3.84 -7.04
N GLN A 45 -10.81 4.94 -6.56
CA GLN A 45 -12.11 4.94 -5.93
C GLN A 45 -13.20 4.51 -6.92
N ALA A 46 -13.19 5.06 -8.14
CA ALA A 46 -14.11 4.66 -9.19
C ALA A 46 -13.96 3.16 -9.51
N GLN A 47 -12.73 2.65 -9.62
CA GLN A 47 -12.46 1.23 -9.80
C GLN A 47 -13.00 0.37 -8.65
N LEU A 48 -12.74 0.74 -7.39
CA LEU A 48 -13.23 0.01 -6.22
C LEU A 48 -14.76 0.10 -6.06
N SER A 49 -15.37 1.19 -6.50
CA SER A 49 -16.84 1.34 -6.49
C SER A 49 -17.52 0.32 -7.41
N MET A 50 -16.88 0.00 -8.55
CA MET A 50 -17.41 -0.93 -9.56
C MET A 50 -17.16 -2.40 -9.20
N PHE A 51 -15.99 -2.72 -8.62
CA PHE A 51 -15.54 -4.12 -8.49
C PHE A 51 -15.34 -4.60 -7.05
N GLY A 52 -15.26 -3.68 -6.08
CA GLY A 52 -15.07 -3.96 -4.66
C GLY A 52 -16.33 -4.42 -3.96
N SER A 53 -16.18 -5.26 -2.92
CA SER A 53 -17.23 -5.44 -1.92
C SER A 53 -17.47 -4.17 -1.10
N ASP A 54 -18.60 -4.11 -0.40
CA ASP A 54 -18.93 -2.98 0.47
C ASP A 54 -17.89 -2.77 1.59
N ALA A 55 -17.27 -3.84 2.08
CA ALA A 55 -16.18 -3.77 3.04
C ALA A 55 -14.94 -3.05 2.46
N ILE A 56 -14.59 -3.34 1.20
CA ILE A 56 -13.50 -2.65 0.50
C ILE A 56 -13.85 -1.18 0.27
N LYS A 57 -15.08 -0.88 -0.15
CA LYS A 57 -15.54 0.52 -0.37
C LYS A 57 -15.51 1.34 0.92
N ALA A 58 -15.89 0.74 2.05
CA ALA A 58 -15.81 1.40 3.36
C ALA A 58 -14.35 1.69 3.76
N LEU A 59 -13.44 0.72 3.58
CA LEU A 59 -12.02 0.91 3.84
C LEU A 59 -11.37 1.93 2.91
N ASP A 60 -11.79 1.97 1.64
CA ASP A 60 -11.33 2.96 0.67
C ASP A 60 -11.74 4.39 1.08
N THR A 61 -12.98 4.55 1.55
CA THR A 61 -13.49 5.81 2.08
C THR A 61 -12.67 6.28 3.30
N LEU A 62 -12.36 5.36 4.23
CA LEU A 62 -11.52 5.68 5.39
C LEU A 62 -10.10 6.07 4.99
N SER A 63 -9.51 5.36 4.03
CA SER A 63 -8.18 5.68 3.52
C SER A 63 -8.15 7.04 2.83
N LEU A 64 -9.16 7.37 2.00
CA LEU A 64 -9.29 8.69 1.37
C LEU A 64 -9.44 9.81 2.42
N ALA A 65 -10.23 9.61 3.47
CA ALA A 65 -10.38 10.58 4.54
C ALA A 65 -9.06 10.80 5.29
N ALA A 66 -8.34 9.73 5.61
CA ALA A 66 -7.02 9.81 6.24
C ALA A 66 -6.02 10.57 5.35
N PHE A 67 -5.96 10.24 4.06
CA PHE A 67 -5.09 10.91 3.10
C PHE A 67 -5.43 12.39 2.96
N SER A 68 -6.71 12.74 2.88
CA SER A 68 -7.16 14.13 2.78
C SER A 68 -6.72 14.96 3.98
N ASN A 69 -6.82 14.40 5.19
CA ASN A 69 -6.33 15.06 6.40
C ASN A 69 -4.81 15.27 6.38
N TRP A 70 -4.04 14.25 5.96
CA TRP A 70 -2.60 14.36 5.80
C TRP A 70 -2.20 15.41 4.76
N SER A 71 -2.85 15.40 3.59
CA SER A 71 -2.59 16.33 2.49
C SER A 71 -2.86 17.79 2.90
N ARG A 72 -3.97 18.04 3.62
CA ARG A 72 -4.26 19.35 4.19
C ARG A 72 -3.18 19.80 5.18
N ALA A 73 -2.80 18.93 6.11
CA ALA A 73 -1.75 19.23 7.08
C ALA A 73 -0.39 19.51 6.41
N LEU A 74 -0.09 18.83 5.30
CA LEU A 74 1.11 19.08 4.49
C LEU A 74 1.09 20.46 3.86
N SER A 75 -0.04 20.88 3.30
CA SER A 75 -0.20 22.23 2.77
C SER A 75 0.01 23.29 3.85
N GLU A 76 -0.62 23.10 5.02
CA GLU A 76 -0.47 24.02 6.16
C GLU A 76 0.99 24.08 6.65
N TRP A 77 1.66 22.93 6.76
CA TRP A 77 3.07 22.87 7.14
C TRP A 77 3.97 23.61 6.13
N ASN A 78 3.72 23.46 4.82
CA ASN A 78 4.48 24.15 3.79
C ASN A 78 4.38 25.67 3.94
N ASP A 79 3.18 26.19 4.18
CA ASP A 79 2.96 27.62 4.38
C ASP A 79 3.68 28.12 5.63
N LEU A 80 3.63 27.37 6.73
CA LEU A 80 4.34 27.69 7.97
C LEU A 80 5.86 27.67 7.79
N ASN A 81 6.38 26.63 7.13
CA ASN A 81 7.80 26.46 6.86
C ASN A 81 8.34 27.57 5.94
N ALA A 82 7.57 27.96 4.92
CA ALA A 82 7.92 29.08 4.04
C ALA A 82 7.99 30.40 4.82
N ARG A 83 7.03 30.67 5.71
CA ARG A 83 7.05 31.86 6.59
C ARG A 83 8.24 31.85 7.56
N ALA A 84 8.51 30.71 8.20
CA ALA A 84 9.66 30.56 9.10
C ALA A 84 10.98 30.79 8.36
N THR A 85 11.10 30.27 7.13
CA THR A 85 12.26 30.48 6.24
C THR A 85 12.43 31.95 5.87
N ALA A 86 11.34 32.69 5.60
CA ALA A 86 11.40 34.12 5.34
C ALA A 86 11.79 34.95 6.57
N HIS A 87 11.56 34.43 7.79
CA HIS A 87 11.83 35.10 9.05
C HIS A 87 12.78 34.29 9.94
N LEU A 88 14.01 34.03 9.46
CA LEU A 88 14.99 33.15 10.11
C LEU A 88 15.28 33.44 11.60
N LYS A 89 15.12 34.69 12.05
CA LYS A 89 15.34 35.08 13.45
C LYS A 89 14.12 34.88 14.36
N ASN A 90 12.95 34.59 13.80
CA ASN A 90 11.73 34.37 14.56
C ASN A 90 11.62 32.90 14.98
N ARG A 91 12.09 32.60 16.20
CA ARG A 91 12.06 31.26 16.78
C ARG A 91 10.66 30.70 16.94
N GLU A 92 9.67 31.54 17.27
CA GLU A 92 8.28 31.11 17.46
C GLU A 92 7.69 30.51 16.18
N MET A 93 8.01 31.09 15.01
CA MET A 93 7.56 30.57 13.72
C MET A 93 8.13 29.17 13.42
N TRP A 94 9.39 28.93 13.77
CA TRP A 94 10.00 27.60 13.67
C TRP A 94 9.33 26.60 14.60
N GLU A 95 9.07 26.97 15.85
CA GLU A 95 8.39 26.09 16.81
C GLU A 95 6.97 25.71 16.35
N VAL A 96 6.24 26.63 15.72
CA VAL A 96 4.93 26.33 15.13
C VAL A 96 5.06 25.36 13.94
N ALA A 97 6.02 25.58 13.04
CA ALA A 97 6.27 24.71 11.90
C ALA A 97 6.71 23.30 12.35
N ASP A 98 7.57 23.19 13.34
CA ASP A 98 8.06 21.93 13.91
C ASP A 98 6.93 21.13 14.57
N ARG A 99 6.05 21.79 15.33
CA ARG A 99 4.86 21.14 15.89
C ARG A 99 3.95 20.59 14.79
N LYS A 100 3.75 21.36 13.73
CA LYS A 100 2.94 20.91 12.60
C LYS A 100 3.59 19.76 11.84
N TRP A 101 4.92 19.73 11.76
CA TRP A 101 5.66 18.61 11.20
C TRP A 101 5.46 17.32 11.99
N ALA A 102 5.50 17.39 13.32
CA ALA A 102 5.24 16.23 14.18
C ALA A 102 3.79 15.70 14.01
N GLU A 103 2.80 16.59 13.93
CA GLU A 103 1.41 16.23 13.61
C GLU A 103 1.32 15.50 12.27
N LEU A 104 2.02 16.00 11.26
CA LEU A 104 2.04 15.41 9.92
C LEU A 104 2.63 14.00 9.90
N GLN A 105 3.65 13.72 10.72
CA GLN A 105 4.21 12.38 10.88
C GLN A 105 3.20 11.40 11.49
N GLU A 106 2.41 11.82 12.48
CA GLU A 106 1.35 10.98 13.07
C GLU A 106 0.20 10.73 12.09
N LEU A 107 -0.19 11.75 11.33
CA LEU A 107 -1.18 11.60 10.28
C LEU A 107 -0.71 10.61 9.20
N ALA A 108 0.56 10.66 8.81
CA ALA A 108 1.11 9.72 7.83
C ALA A 108 1.00 8.26 8.29
N LYS A 109 1.27 7.96 9.57
CA LYS A 109 1.09 6.62 10.14
C LYS A 109 -0.38 6.16 10.03
N THR A 110 -1.32 7.07 10.23
CA THR A 110 -2.76 6.78 10.12
C THR A 110 -3.14 6.43 8.68
N VAL A 111 -2.61 7.16 7.69
CA VAL A 111 -2.81 6.86 6.26
C VAL A 111 -2.23 5.50 5.91
N ASP A 112 -1.00 5.22 6.35
CA ASP A 112 -0.33 3.96 6.06
C ASP A 112 -1.06 2.77 6.68
N LEU A 113 -1.59 2.91 7.89
CA LEU A 113 -2.42 1.88 8.54
C LEU A 113 -3.71 1.64 7.74
N ALA A 114 -4.40 2.70 7.30
CA ALA A 114 -5.60 2.57 6.49
C ALA A 114 -5.31 1.87 5.14
N ASP A 115 -4.20 2.23 4.48
CA ASP A 115 -3.74 1.60 3.24
C ASP A 115 -3.37 0.12 3.43
N GLN A 116 -2.78 -0.25 4.57
CA GLN A 116 -2.50 -1.64 4.93
C GLN A 116 -3.78 -2.45 5.09
N HIS A 117 -4.77 -1.92 5.81
CA HIS A 117 -6.07 -2.58 5.98
C HIS A 117 -6.80 -2.76 4.66
N LEU A 118 -6.84 -1.73 3.81
CA LEU A 118 -7.42 -1.80 2.48
C LEU A 118 -6.69 -2.84 1.60
N THR A 119 -5.36 -2.81 1.59
CA THR A 119 -4.53 -3.77 0.84
C THR A 119 -4.81 -5.21 1.27
N LYS A 120 -4.91 -5.45 2.58
CA LYS A 120 -5.23 -6.77 3.12
C LYS A 120 -6.64 -7.22 2.69
N ALA A 121 -7.62 -6.33 2.74
CA ALA A 121 -8.98 -6.64 2.30
C ALA A 121 -9.05 -6.97 0.80
N ILE A 122 -8.37 -6.19 -0.05
CA ILE A 122 -8.27 -6.44 -1.49
C ILE A 122 -7.65 -7.82 -1.77
N ARG A 123 -6.54 -8.17 -1.09
CA ARG A 123 -5.88 -9.47 -1.25
C ARG A 123 -6.79 -10.63 -0.84
N ASN A 124 -7.43 -10.52 0.32
CA ASN A 124 -8.37 -11.54 0.81
C ASN A 124 -9.53 -11.75 -0.19
N GLU A 125 -10.06 -10.66 -0.75
CA GLU A 125 -11.14 -10.76 -1.73
C GLU A 125 -10.67 -11.36 -3.07
N ALA A 126 -9.48 -10.99 -3.53
CA ALA A 126 -8.88 -11.56 -4.73
C ALA A 126 -8.67 -13.08 -4.59
N GLU A 127 -8.08 -13.52 -3.47
CA GLU A 127 -7.86 -14.94 -3.16
C GLU A 127 -9.18 -15.73 -3.10
N PHE A 128 -10.22 -15.13 -2.50
CA PHE A 128 -11.55 -15.73 -2.46
C PHE A 128 -12.13 -15.92 -3.88
N LYS A 129 -12.02 -14.90 -4.74
CA LYS A 129 -12.50 -14.95 -6.12
C LYS A 129 -11.74 -16.00 -6.97
N ASP A 130 -10.42 -16.10 -6.80
CA ASP A 130 -9.59 -17.12 -7.47
C ASP A 130 -9.95 -18.55 -7.01
N GLY A 131 -10.29 -18.70 -5.73
CA GLY A 131 -10.81 -19.95 -5.17
C GLY A 131 -12.11 -20.40 -5.85
N LEU A 132 -13.02 -19.48 -6.17
CA LEU A 132 -14.27 -19.80 -6.85
C LEU A 132 -14.09 -20.14 -8.34
N HIS A 133 -13.09 -19.56 -9.00
CA HIS A 133 -12.84 -19.76 -10.43
C HIS A 133 -11.98 -20.98 -10.77
N THR A 134 -11.36 -21.65 -9.78
CA THR A 134 -10.62 -22.89 -10.05
C THR A 134 -11.59 -24.04 -10.28
N PRO A 135 -11.65 -24.65 -11.47
CA PRO A 135 -12.51 -25.81 -11.70
C PRO A 135 -12.21 -26.92 -10.70
N TRP A 136 -13.25 -27.59 -10.20
CA TRP A 136 -13.11 -28.65 -9.19
C TRP A 136 -12.13 -29.76 -9.64
N TRP A 137 -11.96 -29.98 -10.95
CA TRP A 137 -11.04 -30.98 -11.51
C TRP A 137 -9.56 -30.60 -11.45
N SER A 138 -9.18 -29.31 -11.39
CA SER A 138 -7.78 -28.90 -11.26
C SER A 138 -7.28 -29.03 -9.82
N ARG A 139 -8.17 -28.96 -8.82
CA ARG A 139 -7.82 -29.20 -7.40
C ARG A 139 -7.44 -30.66 -7.11
N ARG A 140 -7.96 -31.64 -7.87
CA ARG A 140 -7.58 -33.06 -7.73
C ARG A 140 -6.16 -33.39 -8.22
N ARG A 141 -5.61 -32.60 -9.15
CA ARG A 141 -4.28 -32.88 -9.74
C ARG A 141 -3.13 -32.54 -8.80
N VAL A 142 -3.27 -31.52 -7.97
CA VAL A 142 -2.24 -31.14 -6.98
C VAL A 142 -2.11 -32.21 -5.89
N ARG A 143 -3.23 -32.72 -5.36
CA ARG A 143 -3.20 -33.79 -4.34
C ARG A 143 -2.63 -35.14 -4.83
N ARG A 144 -2.62 -35.42 -6.14
CA ARG A 144 -2.01 -36.65 -6.67
C ARG A 144 -0.49 -36.56 -6.85
N ARG A 145 0.08 -35.35 -7.02
CA ARG A 145 1.54 -35.17 -7.07
C ARG A 145 2.18 -35.36 -5.69
N ASP A 146 1.54 -34.88 -4.63
CA ASP A 146 2.03 -35.06 -3.26
C ASP A 146 1.97 -36.53 -2.79
N PHE A 147 0.97 -37.28 -3.27
CA PHE A 147 0.85 -38.71 -2.96
C PHE A 147 1.85 -39.58 -3.74
N ALA A 148 2.22 -39.18 -4.97
CA ALA A 148 3.24 -39.88 -5.76
C ALA A 148 4.67 -39.60 -5.27
N GLY A 149 4.92 -38.42 -4.69
CA GLY A 149 6.21 -38.07 -4.07
C GLY A 149 6.47 -38.83 -2.75
N ARG A 150 5.43 -39.05 -1.94
CA ARG A 150 5.58 -39.83 -0.68
C ARG A 150 5.84 -41.32 -0.91
N LYS A 151 5.22 -41.94 -1.93
CA LYS A 151 5.47 -43.35 -2.22
C LYS A 151 6.89 -43.66 -2.69
N ARG A 152 7.63 -42.67 -3.24
CA ARG A 152 9.00 -42.85 -3.73
C ARG A 152 10.06 -42.78 -2.64
N ILE A 153 9.71 -42.28 -1.45
CA ILE A 153 10.62 -42.24 -0.28
C ILE A 153 10.48 -43.53 0.56
N GLU A 154 9.33 -44.21 0.50
CA GLU A 154 9.10 -45.47 1.21
C GLU A 154 9.54 -46.72 0.42
N SER A 155 9.68 -46.63 -0.91
CA SER A 155 10.29 -47.66 -1.73
C SER A 155 11.79 -47.36 -1.89
N GLY A 156 12.62 -47.90 -1.01
CA GLY A 156 14.08 -47.70 -1.01
C GLY A 156 14.78 -48.16 -2.29
N GLU A 157 14.76 -47.35 -3.34
CA GLU A 157 15.66 -47.48 -4.49
C GLU A 157 16.94 -46.68 -4.19
N GLY A 158 18.01 -47.45 -3.99
CA GLY A 158 19.29 -47.01 -3.49
C GLY A 158 19.96 -45.93 -4.33
N VAL A 159 20.57 -44.98 -3.61
CA VAL A 159 21.59 -44.08 -4.13
C VAL A 159 22.82 -44.94 -4.50
N PRO A 160 23.29 -44.96 -5.76
CA PRO A 160 24.52 -45.66 -6.10
C PRO A 160 25.74 -44.93 -5.50
N PRO A 161 26.76 -45.66 -5.02
CA PRO A 161 27.91 -45.06 -4.38
C PRO A 161 28.77 -44.32 -5.42
N THR A 162 29.02 -43.04 -5.14
CA THR A 162 29.99 -42.23 -5.87
C THR A 162 31.38 -42.75 -5.58
N HIS A 163 31.98 -43.45 -6.54
CA HIS A 163 33.41 -43.79 -6.47
C HIS A 163 34.23 -42.51 -6.60
N LEU A 164 34.97 -42.21 -5.53
CA LEU A 164 36.10 -41.31 -5.50
C LEU A 164 37.17 -41.81 -6.47
N ALA A 165 37.63 -40.92 -7.34
CA ALA A 165 38.93 -40.95 -7.98
C ALA A 165 39.52 -39.54 -7.92
#